data_AF-A0A250V4R8-F1
#
_entry.id   AF-A0A250V4R8-F1
#
_cell.length_a   1.000
_cell.length_b   1.000
_cell.length_c   1.000
_cell.angle_alpha   90.00
_cell.angle_beta   90.00
_cell.angle_gamma   90.00
#
_symmetry.space_group_name_H-M   'P 1'
#
loop_
_entity.id
_entity.type
_entity.pdbx_description
1 polymer ?
#
loop_
_entity_poly.entity_id
_entity_poly.type
_entity_poly.pdbx_seq_one_letter_code
_entity_poly.pdbx_strand_id
1 'polypeptide(L)'
;MTVDGHNLCQTPTTYRLLRLEYLLGLLVAAGFFLAHLAEVRWWVAVVLFVYVDVIGYLPGALAYHRSPDQQVSRVYYVLYNTMHSLSVQGAVLGAWVLAYGWEWALLVLPIHLFGDRALFGNFAKSFTVSFEPVPHPAVQGPLRDFATVPWHQAAVR
;
A
#
# COMPACT_ATOMS: atom_id res chain seq x y z
N MET A 1 0.55 20.86 -4.62
CA MET A 1 -0.08 19.91 -5.55
C MET A 1 -0.72 18.83 -4.71
N THR A 2 -2.02 18.92 -4.55
CA THR A 2 -2.87 17.81 -4.13
C THR A 2 -2.89 16.79 -5.26
N VAL A 3 -3.12 15.52 -4.95
CA VAL A 3 -3.53 14.60 -6.01
C VAL A 3 -4.89 15.08 -6.48
N ASP A 4 -4.97 15.47 -7.74
CA ASP A 4 -6.22 15.85 -8.40
C ASP A 4 -6.32 15.14 -9.75
N GLY A 5 -7.43 15.34 -10.46
CA GLY A 5 -7.69 14.65 -11.73
C GLY A 5 -6.64 14.90 -12.83
N HIS A 6 -5.82 15.94 -12.71
CA HIS A 6 -4.78 16.31 -13.67
C HIS A 6 -3.36 16.07 -13.12
N ASN A 7 -3.21 16.10 -11.80
CA ASN A 7 -1.94 16.06 -11.10
C ASN A 7 -1.85 14.80 -10.24
N LEU A 8 -1.42 13.69 -10.85
CA LEU A 8 -1.44 12.36 -10.22
C LEU A 8 -0.23 12.06 -9.31
N CYS A 9 0.63 13.04 -9.01
CA CYS A 9 1.84 12.84 -8.21
C CYS A 9 1.75 13.51 -6.83
N GLN A 10 2.53 12.99 -5.87
CA GLN A 10 2.63 13.52 -4.51
C GLN A 10 4.00 14.13 -4.26
N THR A 11 4.04 15.24 -3.53
CA THR A 11 5.28 15.82 -3.01
C THR A 11 5.65 15.15 -1.69
N PRO A 12 6.89 15.29 -1.18
CA PRO A 12 7.28 14.69 0.09
C PRO A 12 6.36 15.07 1.26
N THR A 13 5.85 16.30 1.29
CA THR A 13 4.94 16.77 2.34
C THR A 13 3.56 16.13 2.23
N THR A 14 2.93 16.15 1.05
CA THR A 14 1.60 15.55 0.88
C THR A 14 1.62 14.03 1.03
N TYR A 15 2.72 13.40 0.65
CA TYR A 15 2.96 11.99 0.90
C TYR A 15 3.02 11.65 2.40
N ARG A 16 3.73 12.45 3.21
CA ARG A 16 3.76 12.26 4.67
C ARG A 16 2.39 12.47 5.31
N LEU A 17 1.61 13.44 4.85
CA LEU A 17 0.24 13.65 5.31
C LEU A 17 -0.65 12.45 4.99
N LEU A 18 -0.57 11.91 3.77
CA LEU A 18 -1.29 10.70 3.40
C LEU A 18 -0.91 9.51 4.31
N ARG A 19 0.38 9.35 4.62
CA ARG A 19 0.83 8.31 5.56
C ARG A 19 0.25 8.49 6.96
N LEU A 20 0.04 9.72 7.43
CA LEU A 20 -0.59 9.99 8.72
C LEU A 20 -2.08 9.60 8.73
N GLU A 21 -2.80 9.78 7.62
CA GLU A 21 -4.19 9.30 7.50
C GLU A 21 -4.25 7.77 7.63
N TYR A 22 -3.35 7.07 6.96
CA TYR A 22 -3.23 5.62 7.09
C TYR A 22 -2.77 5.18 8.48
N LEU A 23 -1.92 5.97 9.15
CA LEU A 23 -1.52 5.71 10.52
C LEU A 23 -2.71 5.78 11.47
N LEU A 24 -3.59 6.77 11.31
CA LEU A 24 -4.82 6.85 12.09
C LEU A 24 -5.71 5.62 11.85
N GLY A 25 -5.91 5.22 10.59
CA GLY A 25 -6.64 3.99 10.25
C GLY A 25 -6.03 2.75 10.89
N LEU A 26 -4.71 2.62 10.86
CA LEU A 26 -3.97 1.54 11.52
C LEU A 26 -4.22 1.52 13.02
N LEU A 27 -4.11 2.67 13.70
CA LEU A 27 -4.31 2.77 15.14
C LEU A 27 -5.74 2.39 15.55
N VAL A 28 -6.74 2.80 14.76
CA VAL A 28 -8.14 2.43 15.00
C VAL A 28 -8.34 0.92 14.82
N ALA A 29 -7.90 0.35 13.69
CA ALA A 29 -8.06 -1.08 13.41
C ALA A 29 -7.30 -1.94 14.42
N ALA A 30 -6.07 -1.58 14.75
CA ALA A 30 -5.26 -2.24 15.76
C ALA A 30 -5.88 -2.11 17.16
N GLY A 31 -6.40 -0.93 17.52
CA GLY A 31 -7.09 -0.71 18.80
C GLY A 31 -8.29 -1.64 18.98
N PHE A 32 -9.15 -1.76 17.97
CA PHE A 32 -10.28 -2.69 17.99
C PHE A 32 -9.84 -4.15 18.02
N PHE A 33 -8.82 -4.52 17.25
CA PHE A 33 -8.28 -5.88 17.25
C PHE A 33 -7.72 -6.26 18.63
N LEU A 34 -6.96 -5.35 19.26
CA LEU A 34 -6.39 -5.54 20.59
C LEU A 34 -7.46 -5.63 21.68
N ALA A 35 -8.54 -4.84 21.56
CA ALA A 35 -9.65 -4.88 22.51
C ALA A 35 -10.42 -6.21 22.49
N HIS A 36 -10.35 -6.97 21.39
CA HIS A 36 -11.11 -8.22 21.19
C HIS A 36 -10.20 -9.45 20.96
N LEU A 37 -8.96 -9.43 21.44
CA LEU A 37 -7.99 -10.53 21.22
C LEU A 37 -8.49 -11.91 21.62
N ALA A 38 -9.32 -11.99 22.67
CA ALA A 38 -9.90 -13.25 23.13
C ALA A 38 -10.92 -13.84 22.15
N GLU A 39 -11.53 -13.01 21.29
CA GLU A 39 -12.53 -13.40 20.29
C GLU A 39 -11.90 -13.62 18.90
N VAL A 40 -10.61 -13.30 18.74
CA VAL A 40 -9.92 -13.47 17.48
C VAL A 40 -9.68 -14.94 17.20
N ARG A 41 -10.22 -15.41 16.08
CA ARG A 41 -9.85 -16.69 15.47
C ARG A 41 -8.46 -16.59 14.86
N TRP A 42 -7.44 -16.86 15.65
CA TRP A 42 -6.03 -16.67 15.30
C TRP A 42 -5.59 -17.32 13.99
N TRP A 43 -6.06 -18.52 13.68
CA TRP A 43 -5.69 -19.16 12.42
C TRP A 43 -6.23 -18.37 11.21
N VAL A 44 -7.45 -17.82 11.29
CA VAL A 44 -8.03 -16.97 10.25
C VAL A 44 -7.21 -15.69 10.13
N ALA A 45 -6.90 -15.07 11.26
CA ALA A 45 -6.09 -13.86 11.32
C ALA A 45 -4.72 -14.05 10.66
N VAL A 46 -4.01 -15.13 10.98
CA VAL A 46 -2.70 -15.45 10.40
C VAL A 46 -2.81 -15.70 8.89
N VAL A 47 -3.79 -16.50 8.44
CA VAL A 47 -3.97 -16.78 7.01
C VAL A 47 -4.28 -15.49 6.24
N LEU A 48 -5.21 -14.68 6.73
CA LEU A 48 -5.60 -13.41 6.09
C LEU A 48 -4.49 -12.36 6.12
N PHE A 49 -3.61 -12.37 7.12
CA PHE A 49 -2.45 -11.49 7.12
C PHE A 49 -1.40 -11.96 6.11
N VAL A 50 -1.03 -13.24 6.15
CA VAL A 50 0.10 -13.78 5.38
C VAL A 50 -0.19 -13.92 3.89
N TYR A 51 -1.42 -14.27 3.49
CA TYR A 51 -1.71 -14.55 2.08
C TYR A 51 -1.54 -13.32 1.16
N VAL A 52 -1.71 -12.11 1.71
CA VAL A 52 -1.53 -10.83 0.98
C VAL A 52 -0.11 -10.76 0.42
N ASP A 53 0.89 -11.03 1.26
CA ASP A 53 2.30 -10.97 0.86
C ASP A 53 2.75 -12.21 0.12
N VAL A 54 2.29 -13.40 0.53
CA VAL A 54 2.67 -14.66 -0.12
C VAL A 54 2.26 -14.68 -1.59
N ILE A 55 1.10 -14.11 -1.92
CA ILE A 55 0.65 -14.01 -3.31
C ILE A 55 1.14 -12.71 -3.96
N GLY A 56 1.10 -11.60 -3.22
CA GLY A 56 1.32 -10.27 -3.79
C GLY A 56 2.78 -9.87 -3.92
N TYR A 57 3.57 -10.02 -2.85
CA TYR A 57 4.91 -9.43 -2.74
C TYR A 57 6.03 -10.45 -2.92
N LEU A 58 5.98 -11.57 -2.18
CA LEU A 58 7.08 -12.53 -2.13
C LEU A 58 7.51 -13.07 -3.50
N PRO A 59 6.60 -13.41 -4.44
CA PRO A 59 7.02 -13.91 -5.75
C PRO A 59 7.83 -12.87 -6.54
N GLY A 60 7.42 -11.60 -6.47
CA GLY A 60 8.11 -10.49 -7.14
C GLY A 60 9.45 -10.16 -6.50
N ALA A 61 9.52 -10.09 -5.17
CA ALA A 61 10.76 -9.83 -4.45
C ALA A 61 11.79 -10.94 -4.70
N LEU A 62 11.33 -12.20 -4.69
CA LEU A 62 12.17 -13.35 -4.98
C LEU A 62 12.71 -13.33 -6.42
N ALA A 63 11.86 -13.01 -7.39
CA ALA A 63 12.27 -12.85 -8.78
C ALA A 63 13.26 -11.69 -8.95
N TYR A 64 13.04 -10.58 -8.26
CA TYR A 64 13.89 -9.38 -8.31
C TYR A 64 15.29 -9.66 -7.77
N HIS A 65 15.39 -10.25 -6.58
CA HIS A 65 16.68 -10.55 -5.95
C HIS A 65 17.44 -11.69 -6.64
N ARG A 66 16.76 -12.52 -7.42
CA ARG A 66 17.41 -13.54 -8.26
C ARG A 66 17.78 -13.04 -9.65
N SER A 67 17.22 -11.92 -10.11
CA SER A 67 17.52 -11.41 -11.43
C SER A 67 18.89 -10.74 -11.47
N PRO A 68 19.78 -11.08 -12.43
CA PRO A 68 21.09 -10.43 -12.58
C PRO A 68 20.99 -8.92 -12.85
N ASP A 69 19.92 -8.49 -13.52
CA ASP A 69 19.70 -7.10 -13.94
C ASP A 69 18.53 -6.42 -13.19
N GLN A 70 17.96 -7.11 -12.20
CA GLN A 70 16.84 -6.62 -11.39
C GLN A 70 15.57 -6.28 -12.19
N GLN A 71 15.47 -6.75 -13.44
CA GLN A 71 14.27 -6.63 -14.25
C GLN A 71 13.33 -7.81 -13.95
N VAL A 72 12.07 -7.51 -13.66
CA VAL A 72 11.06 -8.54 -13.37
C VAL A 72 9.81 -8.34 -14.22
N SER A 73 9.12 -9.44 -14.50
CA SER A 73 7.88 -9.42 -15.27
C SER A 73 6.82 -8.51 -14.63
N ARG A 74 6.04 -7.81 -15.47
CA ARG A 74 4.91 -6.97 -15.04
C ARG A 74 3.85 -7.75 -14.28
N VAL A 75 3.79 -9.08 -14.43
CA VAL A 75 2.89 -9.94 -13.66
C VAL A 75 3.08 -9.74 -12.15
N TYR A 76 4.31 -9.58 -11.67
CA TYR A 76 4.57 -9.38 -10.24
C TYR A 76 4.03 -8.04 -9.72
N TYR A 77 4.03 -7.01 -10.55
CA TYR A 77 3.40 -5.72 -10.22
C TYR A 77 1.88 -5.86 -10.15
N VAL A 78 1.28 -6.63 -11.06
CA VAL A 78 -0.16 -6.93 -11.03
C VAL A 78 -0.51 -7.69 -9.76
N LEU A 79 0.20 -8.77 -9.43
CA LEU A 79 -0.02 -9.55 -8.21
C LEU A 79 0.07 -8.66 -6.98
N TYR A 80 1.14 -7.86 -6.85
CA TYR A 80 1.31 -6.93 -5.75
C TYR A 80 0.14 -5.94 -5.67
N ASN A 81 -0.19 -5.26 -6.76
CA ASN A 81 -1.22 -4.21 -6.78
C ASN A 81 -2.63 -4.78 -6.52
N THR A 82 -2.92 -5.99 -6.99
CA THR A 82 -4.18 -6.67 -6.71
C THR A 82 -4.27 -7.05 -5.24
N MET A 83 -3.25 -7.69 -4.68
CA MET A 83 -3.29 -8.14 -3.28
C MET A 83 -3.24 -6.98 -2.28
N HIS A 84 -2.53 -5.89 -2.61
CA HIS A 84 -2.43 -4.68 -1.78
C HIS A 84 -3.48 -3.62 -2.14
N SER A 85 -4.52 -3.98 -2.90
CA SER A 85 -5.64 -3.09 -3.20
C SER A 85 -6.65 -3.09 -2.06
N LEU A 86 -7.00 -1.91 -1.55
CA LEU A 86 -8.12 -1.76 -0.60
C LEU A 86 -9.44 -2.27 -1.17
N SER A 87 -9.66 -2.10 -2.47
CA SER A 87 -10.90 -2.55 -3.11
C SER A 87 -10.99 -4.07 -3.14
N VAL A 88 -9.89 -4.75 -3.46
CA VAL A 88 -9.85 -6.22 -3.47
C VAL A 88 -10.00 -6.77 -2.06
N GLN A 89 -9.26 -6.22 -1.10
CA GLN A 89 -9.29 -6.69 0.29
C GLN A 89 -10.61 -6.34 0.99
N GLY A 90 -11.21 -5.19 0.63
CA GLY A 90 -12.57 -4.84 1.04
C GLY A 90 -13.63 -5.77 0.45
N ALA A 91 -13.46 -6.23 -0.79
CA ALA A 91 -14.34 -7.22 -1.39
C ALA A 91 -14.19 -8.60 -0.71
N VAL A 92 -12.97 -9.02 -0.38
CA VAL A 92 -12.71 -10.26 0.39
C VAL A 92 -13.37 -10.18 1.77
N LEU A 93 -13.15 -9.07 2.50
CA LEU A 93 -13.77 -8.82 3.79
C LEU A 93 -15.30 -8.83 3.68
N GLY A 94 -15.86 -8.09 2.71
CA GLY A 94 -17.31 -8.02 2.50
C GLY A 94 -17.92 -9.38 2.17
N ALA A 95 -17.28 -10.16 1.27
CA ALA A 95 -17.72 -11.50 0.94
C ALA A 95 -17.68 -12.43 2.16
N TRP A 96 -16.64 -12.33 3.00
CA TRP A 96 -16.57 -13.09 4.25
C TRP A 96 -17.70 -12.74 5.20
N VAL A 97 -17.96 -11.44 5.41
CA VAL A 97 -19.03 -10.98 6.30
C VAL A 97 -20.39 -11.46 5.81
N LEU A 98 -20.63 -11.47 4.50
CA LEU A 98 -21.88 -11.98 3.93
C LEU A 98 -22.04 -13.49 4.11
N ALA A 99 -20.95 -14.26 4.05
CA ALA A 99 -20.99 -15.72 4.12
C ALA A 99 -20.97 -16.27 5.56
N TYR A 100 -20.22 -15.62 6.46
CA TYR A 100 -19.89 -16.14 7.79
C TYR A 100 -20.19 -15.17 8.93
N GLY A 101 -20.58 -13.93 8.63
CA GLY A 101 -20.75 -12.86 9.61
C GLY A 101 -19.43 -12.15 9.95
N TRP A 102 -19.53 -11.19 10.86
CA TRP A 102 -18.38 -10.42 11.32
C TRP A 102 -17.48 -11.24 12.24
N GLU A 103 -16.17 -11.12 12.04
CA GLU A 103 -15.15 -11.68 12.92
C GLU A 103 -14.03 -10.66 13.13
N TRP A 104 -13.55 -10.53 14.37
CA TRP A 104 -12.44 -9.63 14.70
C TRP A 104 -11.14 -9.98 13.98
N ALA A 105 -10.98 -11.24 13.57
CA ALA A 105 -9.87 -11.68 12.74
C ALA A 105 -9.78 -10.91 11.41
N LEU A 106 -10.89 -10.41 10.86
CA LEU A 106 -10.90 -9.65 9.60
C LEU A 106 -10.15 -8.33 9.69
N LEU A 107 -9.98 -7.77 10.90
CA LEU A 107 -9.23 -6.52 11.10
C LEU A 107 -7.74 -6.64 10.75
N VAL A 108 -7.19 -7.85 10.65
CA VAL A 108 -5.81 -8.02 10.15
C VAL A 108 -5.64 -7.52 8.72
N LEU A 109 -6.70 -7.54 7.89
CA LEU A 109 -6.65 -7.00 6.54
C LEU A 109 -6.37 -5.48 6.57
N PRO A 110 -7.23 -4.61 7.15
CA PRO A 110 -6.91 -3.20 7.25
C PRO A 110 -5.61 -2.95 8.03
N ILE A 111 -5.30 -3.71 9.08
CA ILE A 111 -4.02 -3.58 9.80
C ILE A 111 -2.83 -3.79 8.86
N HIS A 112 -2.85 -4.82 8.01
CA HIS A 112 -1.79 -5.09 7.03
C HIS A 112 -1.63 -3.93 6.04
N LEU A 113 -2.69 -3.58 5.32
CA LEU A 113 -2.57 -2.56 4.27
C LEU A 113 -2.34 -1.15 4.84
N PHE A 114 -2.90 -0.83 6.00
CA PHE A 114 -2.65 0.45 6.66
C PHE A 114 -1.25 0.49 7.26
N GLY A 115 -0.77 -0.63 7.82
CA GLY A 115 0.62 -0.81 8.25
C GLY A 115 1.61 -0.54 7.12
N ASP A 116 1.39 -1.14 5.96
CA ASP A 116 2.22 -0.95 4.77
C ASP A 116 2.33 0.51 4.35
N ARG A 117 1.21 1.22 4.32
CA ARG A 117 1.17 2.61 3.88
C ARG A 117 1.70 3.55 4.94
N ALA A 118 1.30 3.37 6.19
CA ALA A 118 1.66 4.23 7.29
C ALA A 118 3.14 4.11 7.65
N LEU A 119 3.66 2.88 7.77
CA LEU A 119 5.00 2.59 8.31
C LEU A 119 6.06 2.46 7.21
N PHE A 120 5.76 1.74 6.13
CA PHE A 120 6.72 1.50 5.04
C PHE A 120 6.56 2.45 3.87
N GLY A 121 5.38 3.07 3.71
CA GLY A 121 5.08 3.88 2.54
C GLY A 121 4.85 3.04 1.28
N ASN A 122 4.39 1.81 1.46
CA ASN A 122 4.12 0.90 0.37
C ASN A 122 2.69 1.14 -0.15
N PHE A 123 2.59 1.85 -1.27
CA PHE A 123 1.36 2.06 -2.02
C PHE A 123 1.35 1.20 -3.28
N ALA A 124 0.41 1.46 -4.20
CA ALA A 124 0.40 0.81 -5.51
C ALA A 124 1.75 1.02 -6.22
N LYS A 125 2.36 -0.09 -6.66
CA LYS A 125 3.60 -0.05 -7.43
C LYS A 125 3.31 0.45 -8.84
N SER A 126 4.07 1.47 -9.26
CA SER A 126 4.08 1.89 -10.66
C SER A 126 4.77 0.83 -11.53
N PHE A 127 4.23 0.58 -12.72
CA PHE A 127 4.86 -0.30 -13.72
C PHE A 127 6.09 0.33 -14.41
N THR A 128 6.42 1.58 -14.08
CA THR A 128 7.50 2.36 -14.69
C THR A 128 8.74 2.48 -13.82
N VAL A 129 8.70 2.02 -12.56
CA VAL A 129 9.83 2.06 -11.62
C VAL A 129 10.19 0.65 -11.21
N SER A 130 11.37 0.49 -10.60
CA SER A 130 11.85 -0.78 -10.05
C SER A 130 10.81 -1.42 -9.11
N PHE A 131 10.76 -2.76 -9.10
CA PHE A 131 9.85 -3.50 -8.23
C PHE A 131 10.20 -3.24 -6.76
N GLU A 132 11.47 -3.39 -6.39
CA GLU A 132 11.94 -2.96 -5.08
C GLU A 132 12.09 -1.42 -5.01
N PRO A 133 11.93 -0.80 -3.83
CA PRO A 133 11.83 0.64 -3.66
C PRO A 133 13.18 1.35 -3.82
N VAL A 134 13.66 1.39 -5.06
CA VAL A 134 14.89 2.07 -5.46
C VAL A 134 14.54 3.46 -6.01
N PRO A 135 15.23 4.53 -5.57
CA PRO A 135 15.12 5.86 -6.17
C PRO A 135 15.24 5.83 -7.70
N HIS A 136 14.19 6.26 -8.42
CA HIS A 136 14.27 6.43 -9.86
C HIS A 136 14.76 7.86 -10.19
N PRO A 137 15.89 8.04 -10.90
CA PRO A 137 16.48 9.37 -11.15
C PRO A 137 15.52 10.34 -11.85
N ALA A 138 14.77 9.84 -12.84
CA ALA A 138 13.79 10.66 -13.58
C ALA A 138 12.57 11.09 -12.75
N VAL A 139 12.42 10.57 -11.53
CA VAL A 139 11.30 10.89 -10.64
C VAL A 139 11.77 11.80 -9.50
N GLN A 140 12.85 11.42 -8.81
CA GLN A 140 13.24 12.12 -7.58
C GLN A 140 13.73 13.54 -7.80
N GLY A 141 14.56 13.80 -8.81
CA GLY A 141 15.07 15.14 -9.10
C GLY A 141 13.93 16.11 -9.45
N PRO A 142 13.16 15.83 -10.52
CA PRO A 142 12.05 16.68 -10.93
C PRO A 142 10.99 16.88 -9.85
N LEU A 143 10.66 15.87 -9.03
CA LEU A 143 9.70 16.04 -7.94
C LEU A 143 10.21 16.95 -6.81
N ARG A 144 11.51 16.90 -6.51
CA ARG A 144 12.11 17.81 -5.52
C ARG A 144 12.06 19.24 -6.01
N ASP A 145 12.47 19.47 -7.26
CA ASP A 145 12.46 20.80 -7.86
C ASP A 145 11.03 21.35 -7.90
N PHE A 146 10.09 20.53 -8.38
CA PHE A 146 8.68 20.87 -8.42
C PHE A 146 8.11 21.22 -7.03
N ALA A 147 8.50 20.49 -5.98
CA ALA A 147 8.04 20.76 -4.62
C ALA A 147 8.50 22.12 -4.06
N THR A 148 9.49 22.77 -4.68
CA THR A 148 9.98 24.11 -4.30
C THR A 148 9.32 25.25 -5.10
N VAL A 149 8.67 24.95 -6.23
CA VAL A 149 8.03 25.97 -7.07
C VAL A 149 6.74 26.46 -6.41
N PRO A 150 6.57 27.76 -6.13
CA PRO A 150 5.32 28.29 -5.60
C PRO A 150 4.15 28.08 -6.56
N TRP A 151 2.99 27.71 -6.03
CA TRP A 151 1.80 27.37 -6.83
C TRP A 151 1.34 28.50 -7.77
N HIS A 152 1.54 29.77 -7.39
CA HIS A 152 1.16 30.93 -8.18
C HIS A 152 2.11 31.23 -9.35
N GLN A 153 3.26 30.56 -9.42
CA GLN A 153 4.24 30.68 -10.52
C GLN A 153 4.12 29.53 -11.53
N ALA A 154 3.38 28.48 -11.20
CA ALA A 154 3.24 27.29 -12.05
C ALA A 154 2.35 27.53 -13.28
N ALA A 155 1.51 28.57 -13.29
CA ALA A 155 0.52 28.83 -14.33
C ALA A 155 1.01 29.74 -15.48
N VAL A 156 2.30 30.14 -15.49
CA VAL A 156 2.83 31.16 -16.42
C VAL A 156 3.73 30.55 -17.52
N ARG A 157 3.50 29.30 -17.92
CA ARG A 157 4.22 28.68 -19.04
C ARG A 157 3.28 28.03 -20.03
#